data_AF-A0A8B9HT12-F1
#
_entry.id   AF-A0A8B9HT12-F1
#
_cell.length_a   1.000
_cell.length_b   1.000
_cell.length_c   1.000
_cell.angle_alpha   90.00
_cell.angle_beta   90.00
_cell.angle_gamma   90.00
#
_symmetry.space_group_name_H-M   'P 1'
#
loop_
_entity.id
_entity.type
_entity.pdbx_description
1 polymer ?
#
loop_
_entity_poly.entity_id
_entity_poly.type
_entity_poly.pdbx_seq_one_letter_code
_entity_poly.pdbx_strand_id
1 'polypeptide(L)'
;MSFFIDRFAYLNVCKVHENIILAYSTVKSVRALQSAAGERVSAAEVRSWRSTLFSKEQERQRSLYPRIEKIEVTMQGAGVQGTLLVMNKGLSTPYSCSRHLTDWHVSSAALALVDGEPWHLHRPLTRSCSLTLLTFKDANPQLPNQAYWRSCAALLGQVLEGAFKEEYNVELLRIPEVPGTEFKFCLPNIEHKEVTYTYCALRINLMRITNLMINLTNEIKKIINIHRKEAIFANIVLGFFFLVCKQEEVEEKAAQSPNGTVSLYRCGHHVVLAGGPLVGRTGLCSQYEVTALHTVGEGPWGLQRRAQGLSLPVNLTVL
;
A
#
# COMPACT_ATOMS: atom_id res chain seq x y z
N MET A 1 -15.58 -6.81 38.69
CA MET A 1 -15.86 -7.32 37.31
C MET A 1 -15.05 -6.61 36.22
N SER A 2 -14.56 -5.38 36.41
CA SER A 2 -13.71 -4.66 35.44
C SER A 2 -12.28 -5.22 35.27
N PHE A 3 -11.68 -5.78 36.33
CA PHE A 3 -10.30 -6.28 36.31
C PHE A 3 -10.07 -7.59 35.54
N PHE A 4 -11.12 -8.39 35.31
CA PHE A 4 -10.99 -9.68 34.61
C PHE A 4 -11.00 -9.53 33.08
N ILE A 5 -11.59 -8.45 32.56
CA ILE A 5 -11.78 -8.21 31.13
C ILE A 5 -10.48 -7.67 30.50
N ASP A 6 -9.75 -6.82 31.23
CA ASP A 6 -8.43 -6.33 30.79
C ASP A 6 -7.39 -7.47 30.70
N ARG A 7 -7.45 -8.48 31.58
CA ARG A 7 -6.56 -9.64 31.52
C ARG A 7 -6.76 -10.46 30.25
N PHE A 8 -8.01 -10.66 29.80
CA PHE A 8 -8.28 -11.42 28.57
C PHE A 8 -7.84 -10.69 27.30
N ALA A 9 -8.02 -9.36 27.26
CA ALA A 9 -7.48 -8.54 26.17
C ALA A 9 -5.94 -8.57 26.15
N TYR A 10 -5.30 -8.45 27.32
CA TYR A 10 -3.84 -8.59 27.46
C TYR A 10 -3.34 -9.98 27.06
N LEU A 11 -4.00 -11.06 27.49
CA LEU A 11 -3.63 -12.44 27.16
C LEU A 11 -3.75 -12.72 25.66
N ASN A 12 -4.76 -12.16 24.97
CA ASN A 12 -4.87 -12.26 23.51
C ASN A 12 -3.80 -11.44 22.79
N VAL A 13 -3.46 -10.24 23.29
CA VAL A 13 -2.35 -9.45 22.76
C VAL A 13 -1.01 -10.17 22.94
N CYS A 14 -0.77 -10.80 24.10
CA CYS A 14 0.44 -11.59 24.36
C CYS A 14 0.53 -12.85 23.49
N LYS A 15 -0.55 -13.62 23.32
CA LYS A 15 -0.56 -14.81 22.45
C LYS A 15 -0.33 -14.48 20.98
N VAL A 16 -0.87 -13.36 20.49
CA VAL A 16 -0.60 -12.90 19.12
C VAL A 16 0.85 -12.42 18.99
N HIS A 17 1.39 -11.77 20.03
CA HIS A 17 2.78 -11.35 20.05
C HIS A 17 3.76 -12.55 20.06
N GLU A 18 3.48 -13.60 20.82
CA GLU A 18 4.23 -14.87 20.81
C GLU A 18 4.16 -15.55 19.44
N ASN A 19 2.98 -15.61 18.82
CA ASN A 19 2.82 -16.19 17.47
C ASN A 19 3.55 -15.40 16.37
N ILE A 20 3.70 -14.08 16.53
CA ILE A 20 4.51 -13.25 15.62
C ILE A 20 6.00 -13.49 15.86
N ILE A 21 6.43 -13.65 17.12
CA ILE A 21 7.83 -13.99 17.47
C ILE A 21 8.19 -15.40 16.96
N LEU A 22 7.27 -16.37 17.06
CA LEU A 22 7.41 -17.71 16.49
C LEU A 22 7.43 -17.69 14.96
N ALA A 23 6.57 -16.88 14.32
CA ALA A 23 6.66 -16.65 12.87
C ALA A 23 8.01 -16.02 12.49
N TYR A 24 8.55 -15.11 13.31
CA TYR A 24 9.84 -14.46 13.12
C TYR A 24 11.04 -15.41 13.29
N SER A 25 11.04 -16.29 14.30
CA SER A 25 12.09 -17.32 14.44
C SER A 25 12.08 -18.31 13.29
N THR A 26 10.88 -18.62 12.78
CA THR A 26 10.69 -19.43 11.57
C THR A 26 11.21 -18.71 10.32
N VAL A 27 11.08 -17.38 10.22
CA VAL A 27 11.58 -16.60 9.06
C VAL A 27 13.11 -16.51 9.03
N LYS A 28 13.75 -16.29 10.19
CA LYS A 28 15.21 -16.34 10.30
C LYS A 28 15.77 -17.73 9.98
N SER A 29 15.10 -18.80 10.43
CA SER A 29 15.52 -20.17 10.13
C SER A 29 15.29 -20.53 8.65
N VAL A 30 14.18 -20.11 8.04
CA VAL A 30 13.91 -20.36 6.61
C VAL A 30 14.97 -19.72 5.72
N ARG A 31 15.44 -18.48 5.98
CA ARG A 31 16.50 -17.87 5.17
C ARG A 31 17.91 -18.37 5.49
N ALA A 32 18.19 -18.70 6.75
CA ALA A 32 19.45 -19.36 7.12
C ALA A 32 19.56 -20.75 6.46
N LEU A 33 18.45 -21.47 6.31
CA LEU A 33 18.36 -22.72 5.55
C LEU A 33 18.43 -22.47 4.03
N GLN A 34 17.83 -21.40 3.50
CA GLN A 34 17.90 -21.04 2.06
C GLN A 34 19.31 -20.71 1.59
N SER A 35 20.09 -19.97 2.40
CA SER A 35 21.50 -19.68 2.10
C SER A 35 22.37 -20.94 2.14
N ALA A 36 21.95 -21.97 2.86
CA ALA A 36 22.67 -23.24 2.99
C ALA A 36 22.21 -24.31 1.98
N ALA A 37 20.98 -24.23 1.46
CA ALA A 37 20.36 -25.27 0.64
C ALA A 37 20.13 -24.90 -0.85
N GLY A 38 20.28 -23.63 -1.24
CA GLY A 38 20.16 -23.21 -2.65
C GLY A 38 18.73 -23.26 -3.22
N GLU A 39 17.72 -23.58 -2.42
CA GLU A 39 16.32 -23.73 -2.84
C GLU A 39 15.62 -22.36 -2.87
N ARG A 40 15.12 -21.96 -4.04
CA ARG A 40 14.52 -20.64 -4.30
C ARG A 40 13.01 -20.69 -4.03
N VAL A 41 12.52 -19.86 -3.11
CA VAL A 41 11.07 -19.63 -2.91
C VAL A 41 10.53 -18.78 -4.04
N SER A 42 9.38 -19.16 -4.59
CA SER A 42 8.76 -18.45 -5.71
C SER A 42 8.30 -17.05 -5.30
N ALA A 43 8.28 -16.10 -6.25
CA ALA A 43 7.74 -14.76 -6.02
C ALA A 43 6.27 -14.80 -5.58
N ALA A 44 5.51 -15.80 -6.04
CA ALA A 44 4.12 -16.02 -5.65
C ALA A 44 3.97 -16.39 -4.16
N GLU A 45 4.83 -17.29 -3.66
CA GLU A 45 4.84 -17.68 -2.24
C GLU A 45 5.23 -16.51 -1.34
N VAL A 46 6.24 -15.72 -1.72
CA VAL A 46 6.62 -14.50 -0.98
C VAL A 46 5.45 -13.51 -0.92
N ARG A 47 4.75 -13.27 -2.04
CA ARG A 47 3.56 -12.41 -2.08
C ARG A 47 2.43 -12.93 -1.17
N SER A 48 2.13 -14.23 -1.25
CA SER A 48 1.10 -14.88 -0.43
C SER A 48 1.42 -14.74 1.07
N TRP A 49 2.68 -14.98 1.43
CA TRP A 49 3.17 -14.88 2.79
C TRP A 49 3.08 -13.45 3.33
N ARG A 50 3.52 -12.43 2.55
CA ARG A 50 3.34 -11.01 2.90
C ARG A 50 1.87 -10.67 3.13
N SER A 51 0.99 -11.06 2.20
CA SER A 51 -0.45 -10.82 2.33
C SER A 51 -1.04 -11.45 3.59
N THR A 52 -0.57 -12.63 3.99
CA THR A 52 -0.99 -13.34 5.20
C THR A 52 -0.56 -12.59 6.46
N LEU A 53 0.69 -12.12 6.51
CA LEU A 53 1.19 -11.32 7.62
C LEU A 53 0.42 -10.00 7.77
N PHE A 54 0.04 -9.38 6.65
CA PHE A 54 -0.79 -8.18 6.64
C PHE A 54 -2.19 -8.47 7.22
N SER A 55 -2.81 -9.59 6.85
CA SER A 55 -4.11 -10.01 7.41
C SER A 55 -4.05 -10.22 8.91
N LYS A 56 -3.01 -10.90 9.42
CA LYS A 56 -2.82 -11.12 10.86
C LYS A 56 -2.70 -9.80 11.62
N GLU A 57 -1.95 -8.84 11.09
CA GLU A 57 -1.84 -7.53 11.72
C GLU A 57 -3.15 -6.75 11.66
N GLN A 58 -3.88 -6.82 10.55
CA GLN A 58 -5.20 -6.20 10.42
C GLN A 58 -6.18 -6.75 11.47
N GLU A 59 -6.19 -8.07 11.67
CA GLU A 59 -7.03 -8.73 12.67
C GLU A 59 -6.67 -8.28 14.09
N ARG A 60 -5.38 -8.22 14.41
CA ARG A 60 -4.89 -7.72 15.70
C ARG A 60 -5.29 -6.26 15.94
N GLN A 61 -5.29 -5.40 14.92
CA GLN A 61 -5.76 -4.02 15.07
C GLN A 61 -7.26 -3.94 15.31
N ARG A 62 -8.04 -4.80 14.66
CA ARG A 62 -9.48 -4.91 14.89
C ARG A 62 -9.80 -5.43 16.29
N SER A 63 -9.02 -6.37 16.81
CA SER A 63 -9.23 -6.93 18.15
C SER A 63 -9.02 -5.91 19.29
N LEU A 64 -8.41 -4.74 19.01
CA LEU A 64 -8.32 -3.63 19.96
C LEU A 64 -9.68 -2.96 20.25
N TYR A 65 -10.68 -3.20 19.39
CA TYR A 65 -12.04 -2.65 19.51
C TYR A 65 -13.07 -3.78 19.61
N PRO A 66 -13.07 -4.57 20.70
CA PRO A 66 -13.95 -5.74 20.83
C PRO A 66 -15.42 -5.38 21.04
N ARG A 67 -15.71 -4.16 21.51
CA ARG A 67 -17.07 -3.67 21.75
C ARG A 67 -17.41 -2.56 20.78
N ILE A 68 -18.66 -2.57 20.30
CA ILE A 68 -19.18 -1.52 19.41
C ILE A 68 -19.48 -0.29 20.25
N GLU A 69 -18.68 0.76 20.07
CA GLU A 69 -18.92 2.09 20.61
C GLU A 69 -19.33 3.02 19.46
N LYS A 70 -20.28 3.92 19.71
CA LYS A 70 -20.75 4.88 18.71
C LYS A 70 -19.91 6.16 18.77
N ILE A 71 -19.62 6.72 17.60
CA ILE A 71 -18.96 8.01 17.44
C ILE A 71 -19.78 8.88 16.50
N GLU A 72 -19.67 10.18 16.71
CA GLU A 72 -20.34 11.20 15.92
C GLU A 72 -19.35 11.77 14.90
N VAL A 73 -19.70 11.67 13.62
CA VAL A 73 -18.89 12.16 12.50
C VAL A 73 -19.64 13.30 11.84
N THR A 74 -19.10 14.51 11.91
CA THR A 74 -19.70 15.69 11.29
C THR A 74 -19.06 15.91 9.91
N MET A 75 -19.86 15.85 8.86
CA MET A 75 -19.41 16.06 7.50
C MET A 75 -19.13 17.55 7.23
N GLN A 76 -18.04 17.80 6.51
CA GLN A 76 -17.65 19.10 6.00
C GLN A 76 -17.48 19.00 4.47
N GLY A 77 -17.93 20.04 3.76
CA GLY A 77 -17.86 20.09 2.30
C GLY A 77 -19.14 20.60 1.65
N ALA A 78 -19.02 21.03 0.39
CA ALA A 78 -20.15 21.51 -0.39
C ALA A 78 -21.24 20.43 -0.52
N GLY A 79 -22.48 20.80 -0.23
CA GLY A 79 -23.64 19.90 -0.32
C GLY A 79 -23.85 18.94 0.85
N VAL A 80 -22.88 18.80 1.77
CA VAL A 80 -22.98 17.90 2.94
C VAL A 80 -22.59 18.56 4.27
N GLN A 81 -22.34 19.87 4.25
CA GLN A 81 -21.93 20.67 5.39
C GLN A 81 -22.85 20.47 6.61
N GLY A 82 -22.28 20.08 7.75
CA GLY A 82 -23.01 19.92 9.00
C GLY A 82 -23.83 18.62 9.11
N THR A 83 -23.76 17.73 8.12
CA THR A 83 -24.44 16.43 8.19
C THR A 83 -23.81 15.57 9.28
N LEU A 84 -24.60 15.13 10.26
CA LEU A 84 -24.15 14.29 11.37
C LEU A 84 -24.38 12.80 11.05
N LEU A 85 -23.32 12.00 11.13
CA LEU A 85 -23.37 10.55 10.94
C LEU A 85 -22.96 9.83 12.23
N VAL A 86 -23.78 8.91 12.72
CA VAL A 86 -23.47 8.08 13.88
C VAL A 86 -22.82 6.77 13.42
N MET A 87 -21.52 6.65 13.63
CA MET A 87 -20.68 5.57 13.12
C MET A 87 -20.13 4.69 14.23
N ASN A 88 -19.55 3.54 13.88
CA ASN A 88 -18.93 2.63 14.84
C ASN A 88 -17.43 2.92 14.98
N LYS A 89 -16.98 3.21 16.20
CA LYS A 89 -15.58 3.42 16.56
C LYS A 89 -14.72 2.21 16.23
N GLY A 90 -13.54 2.43 15.65
CA GLY A 90 -12.58 1.36 15.32
C GLY A 90 -13.01 0.44 14.17
N LEU A 91 -14.20 0.65 13.59
CA LEU A 91 -14.76 -0.18 12.52
C LEU A 91 -15.18 0.64 11.29
N SER A 92 -15.88 1.74 11.50
CA SER A 92 -16.34 2.60 10.42
C SER A 92 -15.19 3.42 9.84
N THR A 93 -15.23 3.65 8.54
CA THR A 93 -14.17 4.33 7.79
C THR A 93 -14.75 5.55 7.08
N PRO A 94 -13.93 6.51 6.62
CA PRO A 94 -14.41 7.57 5.72
C PRO A 94 -15.17 7.03 4.50
N TYR A 95 -14.74 5.90 3.94
CA TYR A 95 -15.48 5.21 2.88
C TYR A 95 -16.87 4.79 3.34
N SER A 96 -17.01 4.25 4.56
CA SER A 96 -18.32 3.91 5.13
C SER A 96 -19.21 5.15 5.22
N CYS A 97 -18.67 6.29 5.67
CA CYS A 97 -19.41 7.56 5.71
C CYS A 97 -19.88 8.01 4.31
N SER A 98 -19.01 7.89 3.28
CA SER A 98 -19.37 8.26 1.91
C SER A 98 -20.58 7.46 1.37
N ARG A 99 -20.76 6.21 1.82
CA ARG A 99 -21.89 5.36 1.44
C ARG A 99 -23.23 5.79 2.04
N HIS A 100 -23.22 6.62 3.08
CA HIS A 100 -24.43 7.22 3.64
C HIS A 100 -24.87 8.49 2.91
N LEU A 101 -24.05 8.98 1.96
CA LEU A 101 -24.30 10.20 1.21
C LEU A 101 -24.87 9.87 -0.16
N THR A 102 -24.05 9.88 -1.20
CA THR A 102 -24.46 9.59 -2.58
C THR A 102 -23.41 8.72 -3.27
N ASP A 103 -23.81 8.06 -4.35
CA ASP A 103 -22.89 7.27 -5.19
C ASP A 103 -21.74 8.12 -5.74
N TRP A 104 -21.99 9.41 -6.00
CA TRP A 104 -20.94 10.35 -6.37
C TRP A 104 -19.83 10.39 -5.31
N HIS A 105 -20.16 10.55 -4.03
CA HIS A 105 -19.16 10.59 -2.95
C HIS A 105 -18.39 9.27 -2.81
N VAL A 106 -19.07 8.14 -2.98
CA VAL A 106 -18.42 6.82 -2.97
C VAL A 106 -17.45 6.68 -4.15
N SER A 107 -17.81 7.26 -5.29
CA SER A 107 -17.05 7.11 -6.52
C SER A 107 -15.91 8.12 -6.71
N SER A 108 -16.05 9.33 -6.18
CA SER A 108 -15.12 10.45 -6.38
C SER A 108 -14.11 10.63 -5.24
N ALA A 109 -14.40 10.12 -4.04
CA ALA A 109 -13.53 10.29 -2.89
C ALA A 109 -12.19 9.57 -3.09
N ALA A 110 -11.11 10.35 -3.18
CA ALA A 110 -9.74 9.86 -3.33
C ALA A 110 -9.06 9.69 -1.97
N LEU A 111 -9.24 10.67 -1.09
CA LEU A 111 -8.67 10.75 0.25
C LEU A 111 -9.69 11.41 1.20
N ALA A 112 -9.40 11.43 2.50
CA ALA A 112 -10.20 12.17 3.47
C ALA A 112 -9.32 13.08 4.33
N LEU A 113 -9.93 14.11 4.91
CA LEU A 113 -9.40 14.84 6.05
C LEU A 113 -10.23 14.51 7.28
N VAL A 114 -9.57 14.10 8.36
CA VAL A 114 -10.19 13.89 9.66
C VAL A 114 -9.62 14.92 10.62
N ASP A 115 -10.45 15.86 11.07
CA ASP A 115 -10.02 17.02 11.86
C ASP A 115 -8.90 17.84 11.21
N GLY A 116 -8.98 18.01 9.89
CA GLY A 116 -7.98 18.74 9.09
C GLY A 116 -6.75 17.92 8.68
N GLU A 117 -6.57 16.72 9.23
CA GLU A 117 -5.40 15.88 8.96
C GLU A 117 -5.66 14.83 7.86
N PRO A 118 -4.70 14.58 6.95
CA PRO A 118 -4.83 13.55 5.92
C PRO A 118 -5.13 12.16 6.49
N TRP A 119 -6.17 11.53 5.96
CA TRP A 119 -6.66 10.23 6.41
C TRP A 119 -6.99 9.30 5.25
N HIS A 120 -6.57 8.04 5.36
CA HIS A 120 -6.86 7.02 4.35
C HIS A 120 -8.33 6.66 4.35
N LEU A 121 -8.91 6.49 3.15
CA LEU A 121 -10.35 6.27 2.99
C LEU A 121 -10.86 5.00 3.68
N HIS A 122 -10.02 3.96 3.77
CA HIS A 122 -10.34 2.67 4.40
C HIS A 122 -9.75 2.51 5.81
N ARG A 123 -9.16 3.56 6.40
CA ARG A 123 -8.65 3.52 7.77
C ARG A 123 -9.80 3.77 8.75
N PRO A 124 -10.00 2.92 9.77
CA PRO A 124 -11.07 3.11 10.75
C PRO A 124 -10.95 4.41 11.53
N LEU A 125 -12.09 5.03 11.82
CA LEU A 125 -12.20 6.22 12.66
C LEU A 125 -12.18 5.83 14.14
N THR A 126 -11.38 6.52 14.95
CA THR A 126 -11.11 6.14 16.34
C THR A 126 -11.83 7.02 17.36
N ARG A 127 -12.39 8.16 16.96
CA ARG A 127 -13.07 9.13 17.80
C ARG A 127 -14.11 9.92 16.99
N SER A 128 -15.00 10.62 17.69
CA SER A 128 -15.86 11.63 17.07
C SER A 128 -14.99 12.71 16.43
N CYS A 129 -15.32 13.10 15.20
CA CYS A 129 -14.45 13.93 14.38
C CYS A 129 -15.23 14.68 13.30
N SER A 130 -14.60 15.69 12.73
CA SER A 130 -15.00 16.31 11.48
C SER A 130 -14.39 15.57 10.29
N LEU A 131 -15.19 15.32 9.25
CA LEU A 131 -14.79 14.56 8.08
C LEU A 131 -15.02 15.36 6.79
N THR A 132 -13.94 15.58 6.03
CA THR A 132 -14.02 16.11 4.66
C THR A 132 -13.59 15.02 3.68
N LEU A 133 -14.37 14.77 2.63
CA LEU A 133 -13.95 13.89 1.54
C LEU A 133 -13.26 14.72 0.47
N LEU A 134 -12.04 14.33 0.09
CA LEU A 134 -11.24 15.04 -0.90
C LEU A 134 -11.36 14.38 -2.27
N THR A 135 -11.50 15.20 -3.30
CA THR A 135 -11.64 14.78 -4.69
C THR A 135 -10.61 15.45 -5.60
N PHE A 136 -10.40 14.91 -6.80
CA PHE A 136 -9.52 15.52 -7.80
C PHE A 136 -10.05 16.84 -8.38
N LYS A 137 -11.32 17.17 -8.12
CA LYS A 137 -11.98 18.40 -8.61
C LYS A 137 -12.03 19.51 -7.56
N ASP A 138 -11.45 19.29 -6.38
CA ASP A 138 -11.40 20.30 -5.32
C ASP A 138 -10.55 21.50 -5.77
N ALA A 139 -10.83 22.69 -5.25
CA ALA A 139 -10.09 23.91 -5.58
C ALA A 139 -8.57 23.80 -5.26
N ASN A 140 -8.21 22.98 -4.26
CA ASN A 140 -6.83 22.68 -3.91
C ASN A 140 -6.59 21.16 -3.88
N PRO A 141 -6.38 20.50 -5.03
CA PRO A 141 -6.33 19.04 -5.13
C PRO A 141 -4.94 18.47 -4.85
N GLN A 142 -4.04 19.22 -4.18
CA GLN A 142 -2.65 18.83 -3.98
C GLN A 142 -2.50 17.48 -3.25
N LEU A 143 -3.25 17.28 -2.16
CA LEU A 143 -3.20 16.04 -1.38
C LEU A 143 -3.73 14.82 -2.18
N PRO A 144 -4.92 14.88 -2.82
CA PRO A 144 -5.37 13.84 -3.75
C PRO A 144 -4.38 13.55 -4.87
N ASN A 145 -3.79 14.58 -5.49
CA ASN A 145 -2.87 14.42 -6.61
C ASN A 145 -1.59 13.70 -6.18
N GLN A 146 -1.01 14.06 -5.04
CA GLN A 146 0.15 13.35 -4.49
C GLN A 146 -0.17 11.89 -4.15
N ALA A 147 -1.34 11.65 -3.54
CA ALA A 147 -1.79 10.29 -3.25
C ALA A 147 -2.01 9.48 -4.54
N TYR A 148 -2.54 10.11 -5.58
CA TYR A 148 -2.76 9.52 -6.89
C TYR A 148 -1.46 9.07 -7.55
N TRP A 149 -0.46 9.94 -7.65
CA TRP A 149 0.82 9.61 -8.26
C TRP A 149 1.53 8.47 -7.52
N ARG A 150 1.55 8.51 -6.17
CA ARG A 150 2.08 7.40 -5.36
C ARG A 150 1.33 6.09 -5.60
N SER A 151 0.01 6.15 -5.77
CA SER A 151 -0.83 4.96 -5.99
C SER A 151 -0.56 4.35 -7.37
N CYS A 152 -0.46 5.20 -8.39
CA CYS A 152 -0.12 4.77 -9.74
C CYS A 152 1.24 4.07 -9.78
N ALA A 153 2.26 4.68 -9.17
CA ALA A 153 3.57 4.09 -9.04
C ALA A 153 3.55 2.74 -8.29
N ALA A 154 2.80 2.66 -7.17
CA ALA A 154 2.64 1.41 -6.42
C ALA A 154 1.97 0.29 -7.23
N LEU A 155 0.93 0.60 -7.99
CA LEU A 155 0.24 -0.36 -8.86
C LEU A 155 1.13 -0.81 -10.02
N LEU A 156 1.94 0.08 -10.59
CA LEU A 156 2.93 -0.27 -11.60
C LEU A 156 3.97 -1.24 -11.04
N GLY A 157 4.47 -0.99 -9.83
CA GLY A 157 5.36 -1.91 -9.13
C GLY A 157 4.73 -3.31 -8.96
N GLN A 158 3.47 -3.39 -8.56
CA GLN A 158 2.73 -4.64 -8.44
C GLN A 158 2.67 -5.41 -9.77
N VAL A 159 2.35 -4.73 -10.88
CA VAL A 159 2.30 -5.36 -12.21
C VAL A 159 3.69 -5.82 -12.64
N LEU A 160 4.72 -5.02 -12.41
CA LEU A 160 6.09 -5.38 -12.75
C LEU A 160 6.57 -6.63 -11.98
N GLU A 161 6.28 -6.78 -10.68
CA GLU A 161 6.60 -8.01 -9.94
C GLU A 161 5.94 -9.28 -10.51
N GLY A 162 4.83 -9.13 -11.25
CA GLY A 162 4.10 -10.25 -11.85
C GLY A 162 4.38 -10.46 -13.35
N ALA A 163 5.04 -9.51 -14.02
CA ALA A 163 5.18 -9.51 -15.48
C ALA A 163 6.38 -10.33 -15.97
N PHE A 164 7.39 -10.55 -15.14
CA PHE A 164 8.59 -11.31 -15.49
C PHE A 164 8.40 -12.80 -15.16
N LYS A 165 9.12 -13.65 -15.90
CA LYS A 165 9.17 -15.10 -15.61
C LYS A 165 9.83 -15.32 -14.25
N GLU A 166 9.49 -16.43 -13.59
CA GLU A 166 9.99 -16.79 -12.25
C GLU A 166 11.52 -16.97 -12.17
N GLU A 167 12.16 -17.24 -13.32
CA GLU A 167 13.62 -17.31 -13.43
C GLU A 167 14.31 -15.95 -13.17
N TYR A 168 13.58 -14.83 -13.31
CA TYR A 168 14.06 -13.49 -13.00
C TYR A 168 13.56 -13.05 -11.63
N ASN A 169 14.48 -12.75 -10.71
CA ASN A 169 14.13 -12.08 -9.47
C ASN A 169 13.94 -10.58 -9.77
N VAL A 170 12.75 -10.05 -9.51
CA VAL A 170 12.46 -8.62 -9.66
C VAL A 170 12.16 -8.07 -8.29
N GLU A 171 13.01 -7.17 -7.82
CA GLU A 171 12.83 -6.53 -6.54
C GLU A 171 12.54 -5.04 -6.75
N LEU A 172 11.36 -4.65 -6.29
CA LEU A 172 10.98 -3.25 -6.27
C LEU A 172 11.88 -2.49 -5.30
N LEU A 173 12.42 -1.34 -5.71
CA LEU A 173 13.19 -0.47 -4.81
C LEU A 173 12.23 0.50 -4.12
N ARG A 174 12.51 1.79 -4.23
CA ARG A 174 11.76 2.89 -3.63
C ARG A 174 10.77 3.49 -4.63
N ILE A 175 9.58 3.84 -4.15
CA ILE A 175 8.66 4.73 -4.88
C ILE A 175 9.21 6.16 -4.75
N PRO A 176 9.67 6.79 -5.85
CA PRO A 176 10.17 8.15 -5.78
C PRO A 176 9.03 9.14 -5.52
N GLU A 177 9.27 10.15 -4.69
CA GLU A 177 8.34 11.24 -4.43
C GLU A 177 8.53 12.37 -5.45
N VAL A 178 8.34 12.05 -6.74
CA VAL A 178 8.38 13.03 -7.83
C VAL A 178 6.96 13.34 -8.31
N PRO A 179 6.68 14.58 -8.75
CA PRO A 179 5.46 14.87 -9.49
C PRO A 179 5.44 14.02 -10.78
N GLY A 180 4.50 13.08 -10.87
CA GLY A 180 4.37 12.15 -12.00
C GLY A 180 4.50 10.67 -11.61
N THR A 181 4.28 9.78 -12.59
CA THR A 181 4.34 8.32 -12.45
C THR A 181 5.75 7.80 -12.76
N GLU A 182 6.68 7.95 -11.82
CA GLU A 182 7.98 7.28 -11.91
C GLU A 182 8.07 6.11 -10.93
N PHE A 183 8.67 4.99 -11.36
CA PHE A 183 8.96 3.86 -10.48
C PHE A 183 10.35 3.30 -10.76
N LYS A 184 11.14 3.05 -9.71
CA LYS A 184 12.47 2.41 -9.83
C LYS A 184 12.42 0.99 -9.27
N PHE A 185 12.98 0.03 -10.01
CA PHE A 185 13.12 -1.35 -9.56
C PHE A 185 14.51 -1.89 -9.92
N CYS A 186 14.99 -2.90 -9.21
CA CYS A 186 16.22 -3.61 -9.54
C CYS A 186 15.94 -5.05 -9.95
N LEU A 187 16.84 -5.56 -10.77
CA LEU A 187 16.98 -6.97 -11.08
C LEU A 187 18.30 -7.42 -10.44
N PRO A 188 18.27 -8.17 -9.32
CA PRO A 188 19.48 -8.69 -8.71
C PRO A 188 20.21 -9.58 -9.71
N ASN A 189 21.49 -9.25 -9.96
CA ASN A 189 22.49 -9.93 -10.79
C ASN A 189 21.95 -11.07 -11.67
N ILE A 190 21.44 -10.70 -12.84
CA ILE A 190 21.34 -11.62 -13.96
C ILE A 190 22.74 -11.63 -14.58
N GLU A 191 23.48 -12.73 -14.44
CA GLU A 191 24.66 -12.96 -15.29
C GLU A 191 24.23 -12.67 -16.73
N HIS A 192 24.87 -11.67 -17.35
CA HIS A 192 24.54 -11.10 -18.64
C HIS A 192 24.24 -12.20 -19.69
N LYS A 193 22.99 -12.67 -19.75
CA LYS A 193 22.39 -13.06 -21.02
C LYS A 193 21.77 -11.79 -21.51
N GLU A 194 22.47 -11.12 -22.41
CA GLU A 194 22.02 -9.94 -23.14
C GLU A 194 20.56 -10.14 -23.56
N VAL A 195 19.62 -9.61 -22.78
CA VAL A 195 18.25 -9.50 -23.25
C VAL A 195 18.22 -8.26 -24.13
N THR A 196 18.79 -8.41 -25.33
CA THR A 196 18.72 -7.42 -26.41
C THR A 196 17.27 -7.40 -26.88
N TYR A 197 16.46 -6.55 -26.27
CA TYR A 197 15.11 -6.30 -26.77
C TYR A 197 15.26 -5.53 -28.08
N THR A 198 14.83 -6.12 -29.20
CA THR A 198 14.52 -5.34 -30.40
C THR A 198 13.49 -4.27 -30.02
N TYR A 199 13.54 -3.08 -30.63
CA TYR A 199 12.60 -1.99 -30.34
C TYR A 199 11.12 -2.44 -30.38
N CYS A 200 10.78 -3.32 -31.33
CA CYS A 200 9.45 -3.94 -31.42
C CYS A 200 9.08 -4.80 -30.19
N ALA A 201 10.02 -5.58 -29.65
CA ALA A 201 9.80 -6.41 -28.47
C ALA A 201 9.58 -5.54 -27.22
N LEU A 202 10.33 -4.44 -27.07
CA LEU A 202 10.12 -3.50 -25.98
C LEU A 202 8.73 -2.86 -26.06
N ARG A 203 8.31 -2.39 -27.24
CA ARG A 203 6.97 -1.79 -27.43
C ARG A 203 5.85 -2.76 -27.10
N ILE A 204 5.94 -4.01 -27.57
CA ILE A 204 4.95 -5.06 -27.25
C ILE A 204 4.91 -5.33 -25.74
N ASN A 205 6.07 -5.38 -25.08
CA ASN A 205 6.13 -5.58 -23.64
C ASN A 205 5.52 -4.41 -22.86
N LEU A 206 5.78 -3.17 -23.25
CA LEU A 206 5.16 -1.98 -22.64
C LEU A 206 3.63 -1.98 -22.81
N MET A 207 3.13 -2.36 -23.99
CA MET A 207 1.70 -2.53 -24.23
C MET A 207 1.09 -3.64 -23.35
N ARG A 208 1.79 -4.77 -23.18
CA ARG A 208 1.35 -5.85 -22.28
C ARG A 208 1.28 -5.39 -20.83
N ILE A 209 2.31 -4.69 -20.34
CA ILE A 209 2.31 -4.12 -18.97
C ILE A 209 1.17 -3.12 -18.81
N THR A 210 0.95 -2.27 -19.81
CA THR A 210 -0.16 -1.31 -19.82
C THR A 210 -1.52 -2.01 -19.74
N ASN A 211 -1.74 -3.08 -20.50
CA ASN A 211 -2.98 -3.87 -20.42
C ASN A 211 -3.16 -4.54 -19.05
N LEU A 212 -2.09 -5.04 -18.44
CA LEU A 212 -2.14 -5.58 -17.08
C LEU A 212 -2.50 -4.51 -16.05
N MET A 213 -1.99 -3.29 -16.20
CA MET A 213 -2.38 -2.14 -15.38
C MET A 213 -3.86 -1.81 -15.52
N ILE A 214 -4.36 -1.71 -16.76
CA ILE A 214 -5.77 -1.42 -17.04
C ILE A 214 -6.68 -2.51 -16.45
N ASN A 215 -6.30 -3.78 -16.55
CA ASN A 215 -7.04 -4.88 -15.94
C ASN A 215 -7.10 -4.74 -14.41
N LEU A 216 -5.98 -4.44 -13.76
CA LEU A 216 -5.91 -4.24 -12.30
C LEU A 216 -6.77 -3.06 -11.83
N THR A 217 -6.85 -1.99 -12.62
CA THR A 217 -7.67 -0.81 -12.32
C THR A 217 -9.16 -1.09 -12.51
N ASN A 218 -9.52 -1.88 -13.52
CA ASN A 218 -10.90 -2.30 -13.82
C ASN A 218 -11.49 -3.25 -12.78
N GLU A 219 -10.66 -3.96 -12.01
CA GLU A 219 -11.12 -4.79 -10.89
C GLU A 219 -11.61 -3.97 -9.67
N ILE A 220 -11.37 -2.65 -9.65
CA ILE A 220 -11.78 -1.71 -8.57
C ILE A 220 -11.45 -2.26 -7.17
N LYS A 221 -10.21 -2.72 -7.00
CA LYS A 221 -9.71 -3.27 -5.74
C LYS A 221 -9.55 -2.16 -4.70
N LYS A 222 -9.90 -2.46 -3.45
CA LYS A 222 -9.65 -1.57 -2.30
C LYS A 222 -8.15 -1.54 -1.99
N ILE A 223 -7.62 -0.35 -1.74
CA ILE A 223 -6.26 -0.17 -1.25
C ILE A 223 -6.36 0.09 0.25
N ILE A 224 -5.95 -0.92 1.02
CA ILE A 224 -6.09 -0.88 2.48
C ILE A 224 -4.74 -0.56 3.10
N ASN A 225 -4.76 0.28 4.11
CA ASN A 225 -3.56 0.71 4.82
C ASN A 225 -3.54 0.18 6.26
N ILE A 226 -2.33 -0.04 6.78
CA ILE A 226 -2.04 -0.31 8.19
C ILE A 226 -0.95 0.67 8.66
N HIS A 227 -1.16 1.30 9.82
CA HIS A 227 -0.16 2.14 10.52
C HIS A 227 0.42 1.40 11.72
N ARG A 228 1.73 1.52 11.94
CA ARG A 228 2.42 0.91 13.07
C ARG A 228 3.66 1.72 13.45
N LYS A 229 3.98 1.77 14.76
CA LYS A 229 5.23 2.36 15.27
C LYS A 229 6.43 1.45 14.98
N GLU A 230 7.53 2.05 14.57
CA GLU A 230 8.81 1.48 14.13
C GLU A 230 9.32 0.38 15.05
N ALA A 231 9.36 0.62 16.36
CA ALA A 231 9.92 -0.33 17.33
C ALA A 231 9.23 -1.71 17.33
N ILE A 232 7.96 -1.80 16.92
CA ILE A 232 7.21 -3.06 16.78
C ILE A 232 7.14 -3.49 15.30
N PHE A 233 7.32 -2.53 14.40
CA PHE A 233 7.18 -2.68 12.97
C PHE A 233 8.47 -3.18 12.30
N ALA A 234 9.65 -2.86 12.84
CA ALA A 234 10.95 -3.35 12.36
C ALA A 234 10.99 -4.88 12.29
N ASN A 235 10.49 -5.58 13.33
CA ASN A 235 10.42 -7.06 13.34
C ASN A 235 9.47 -7.64 12.28
N ILE A 236 8.46 -6.87 11.86
CA ILE A 236 7.48 -7.27 10.85
C ILE A 236 7.97 -6.91 9.45
N VAL A 237 8.56 -5.73 9.25
CA VAL A 237 9.19 -5.26 8.02
C VAL A 237 10.39 -6.10 7.64
N LEU A 238 11.24 -6.46 8.59
CA LEU A 238 12.34 -7.40 8.41
C LEU A 238 11.82 -8.76 7.90
N GLY A 239 10.59 -9.13 8.29
CA GLY A 239 9.87 -10.23 7.69
C GLY A 239 9.42 -9.91 6.26
N PHE A 240 8.66 -8.83 6.05
CA PHE A 240 8.07 -8.48 4.76
C PHE A 240 9.11 -8.30 3.64
N PHE A 241 10.24 -7.69 3.95
CA PHE A 241 11.20 -7.23 2.95
C PHE A 241 12.60 -7.76 3.24
N PHE A 242 13.05 -8.62 2.33
CA PHE A 242 14.33 -9.31 2.41
C PHE A 242 15.51 -8.47 1.88
N LEU A 243 15.23 -7.33 1.25
CA LEU A 243 16.20 -6.42 0.68
C LEU A 243 16.61 -5.34 1.69
N VAL A 244 17.91 -5.20 1.91
CA VAL A 244 18.50 -4.22 2.85
C VAL A 244 18.00 -2.80 2.56
N CYS A 245 17.87 -2.41 1.28
CA CYS A 245 17.41 -1.07 0.92
C CYS A 245 15.99 -0.75 1.41
N LYS A 246 15.12 -1.77 1.57
CA LYS A 246 13.75 -1.59 2.10
C LYS A 246 13.73 -1.50 3.61
N GLN A 247 14.72 -2.10 4.29
CA GLN A 247 14.90 -1.97 5.72
C GLN A 247 15.36 -0.56 6.06
N GLU A 248 16.37 -0.07 5.34
CA GLU A 248 16.83 1.33 5.40
C GLU A 248 15.69 2.31 5.09
N GLU A 249 14.86 2.05 4.07
CA GLU A 249 13.70 2.90 3.77
C GLU A 249 12.67 2.94 4.90
N VAL A 250 12.48 1.84 5.64
CA VAL A 250 11.58 1.83 6.79
C VAL A 250 12.15 2.62 7.96
N GLU A 251 13.44 2.47 8.25
CA GLU A 251 14.14 3.23 9.30
C GLU A 251 14.10 4.74 8.99
N GLU A 252 14.43 5.13 7.76
CA GLU A 252 14.35 6.53 7.31
C GLU A 252 12.93 7.11 7.48
N LYS A 253 11.90 6.38 7.01
CA LYS A 253 10.50 6.85 7.08
C LYS A 253 9.99 6.92 8.51
N ALA A 254 10.41 6.00 9.35
CA ALA A 254 10.05 6.03 10.75
C ALA A 254 10.69 7.21 11.47
N ALA A 255 11.99 7.46 11.24
CA ALA A 255 12.71 8.59 11.82
C ALA A 255 12.10 9.95 11.41
N GLN A 256 11.59 10.05 10.18
CA GLN A 256 10.90 11.26 9.68
C GLN A 256 9.48 11.42 10.23
N SER A 257 8.85 10.36 10.73
CA SER A 257 7.51 10.43 11.29
C SER A 257 7.56 10.89 12.75
N PRO A 258 6.76 11.89 13.17
CA PRO A 258 6.75 12.38 14.55
C PRO A 258 6.38 11.29 15.59
N ASN A 259 5.59 10.31 15.18
CA ASN A 259 5.20 9.17 16.03
C ASN A 259 6.04 7.90 15.80
N GLY A 260 7.11 7.98 14.99
CA GLY A 260 7.88 6.82 14.55
C GLY A 260 7.05 5.84 13.74
N THR A 261 6.04 6.28 12.97
CA THR A 261 5.08 5.40 12.32
C THR A 261 5.36 5.20 10.84
N VAL A 262 5.14 3.97 10.38
CA VAL A 262 5.27 3.59 8.98
C VAL A 262 3.96 3.00 8.46
N SER A 263 3.69 3.25 7.17
CA SER A 263 2.46 2.87 6.49
C SER A 263 2.69 1.76 5.47
N LEU A 264 2.01 0.62 5.65
CA LEU A 264 1.90 -0.41 4.61
C LEU A 264 0.57 -0.30 3.89
N TYR A 265 0.60 -0.66 2.62
CA TYR A 265 -0.57 -0.71 1.77
C TYR A 265 -0.70 -2.09 1.17
N ARG A 266 -1.93 -2.59 1.09
CA ARG A 266 -2.26 -3.84 0.41
C ARG A 266 -3.28 -3.58 -0.68
N CYS A 267 -2.99 -4.07 -1.88
CA CYS A 267 -3.90 -4.16 -3.01
C CYS A 267 -3.96 -5.63 -3.47
N GLY A 268 -5.12 -6.28 -3.29
CA GLY A 268 -5.21 -7.73 -3.46
C GLY A 268 -4.24 -8.49 -2.55
N HIS A 269 -3.29 -9.22 -3.15
CA HIS A 269 -2.23 -9.95 -2.43
C HIS A 269 -0.89 -9.21 -2.39
N HIS A 270 -0.77 -8.06 -3.06
CA HIS A 270 0.48 -7.30 -3.09
C HIS A 270 0.52 -6.31 -1.92
N VAL A 271 1.65 -6.30 -1.21
CA VAL A 271 1.90 -5.40 -0.07
C VAL A 271 3.10 -4.52 -0.38
N VAL A 272 2.91 -3.21 -0.23
CA VAL A 272 3.89 -2.19 -0.60
C VAL A 272 4.06 -1.16 0.51
N LEU A 273 5.27 -0.63 0.61
CA LEU A 273 5.64 0.49 1.47
C LEU A 273 5.52 1.78 0.66
N ALA A 274 4.86 2.80 1.20
CA ALA A 274 4.79 4.12 0.57
C ALA A 274 5.03 5.23 1.60
N GLY A 275 5.62 6.36 1.17
CA GLY A 275 6.01 7.47 2.04
C GLY A 275 4.86 8.37 2.48
N GLY A 276 3.74 8.29 1.76
CA GLY A 276 2.54 9.06 2.06
C GLY A 276 1.27 8.27 1.72
N PRO A 277 0.09 8.89 1.86
CA PRO A 277 -1.19 8.24 1.59
C PRO A 277 -1.32 7.79 0.14
N LEU A 278 -2.07 6.70 -0.04
CA LEU A 278 -2.54 6.21 -1.34
C LEU A 278 -4.04 6.48 -1.47
N VAL A 279 -4.56 6.48 -2.70
CA VAL A 279 -5.99 6.60 -2.98
C VAL A 279 -6.75 5.37 -2.48
N GLY A 280 -8.05 5.51 -2.20
CA GLY A 280 -8.84 4.43 -1.60
C GLY A 280 -8.99 3.16 -2.46
N ARG A 281 -8.96 3.27 -3.79
CA ARG A 281 -9.26 2.16 -4.70
C ARG A 281 -8.58 2.28 -6.06
N THR A 282 -8.30 1.15 -6.71
CA THR A 282 -7.60 1.10 -8.00
C THR A 282 -8.39 1.75 -9.14
N GLY A 283 -9.72 1.69 -9.09
CA GLY A 283 -10.59 2.28 -10.12
C GLY A 283 -10.53 3.82 -10.22
N LEU A 284 -9.87 4.50 -9.27
CA LEU A 284 -9.58 5.93 -9.41
C LEU A 284 -8.47 6.19 -10.43
N CYS A 285 -7.55 5.23 -10.63
CA CYS A 285 -6.49 5.26 -11.64
C CYS A 285 -7.05 4.70 -12.95
N SER A 286 -7.81 5.49 -13.72
CA SER A 286 -8.59 4.98 -14.85
C SER A 286 -7.76 4.74 -16.11
N GLN A 287 -7.23 5.82 -16.71
CA GLN A 287 -6.39 5.69 -17.90
C GLN A 287 -4.95 5.55 -17.45
N TYR A 288 -4.22 4.60 -18.03
CA TYR A 288 -2.83 4.34 -17.69
C TYR A 288 -2.04 3.97 -18.94
N GLU A 289 -0.84 4.49 -19.07
CA GLU A 289 0.11 4.13 -20.13
C GLU A 289 1.51 3.99 -19.56
N VAL A 290 2.19 2.86 -19.82
CA VAL A 290 3.61 2.71 -19.50
C VAL A 290 4.42 3.11 -20.71
N THR A 291 5.15 4.21 -20.59
CA THR A 291 5.75 4.93 -21.73
C THR A 291 7.19 4.50 -21.99
N ALA A 292 7.96 4.21 -20.95
CA ALA A 292 9.37 3.88 -21.09
C ALA A 292 9.91 2.99 -19.97
N LEU A 293 10.97 2.25 -20.31
CA LEU A 293 11.80 1.53 -19.37
C LEU A 293 13.26 1.91 -19.61
N HIS A 294 13.85 2.63 -18.66
CA HIS A 294 15.22 3.12 -18.75
C HIS A 294 16.15 2.25 -17.92
N THR A 295 17.33 1.95 -18.45
CA THR A 295 18.43 1.41 -17.65
C THR A 295 19.10 2.56 -16.90
N VAL A 296 19.13 2.48 -15.58
CA VAL A 296 19.78 3.49 -14.73
C VAL A 296 21.27 3.19 -14.58
N GLY A 297 21.63 1.91 -14.57
CA GLY A 297 23.01 1.43 -14.43
C GLY A 297 23.09 0.30 -13.40
N GLU A 298 24.31 -0.15 -13.11
CA GLU A 298 24.57 -1.06 -12.00
C GLU A 298 24.55 -0.28 -10.68
N GLY A 299 23.91 -0.87 -9.67
CA GLY A 299 23.96 -0.36 -8.30
C GLY A 299 24.29 -1.47 -7.30
N PRO A 300 24.28 -1.16 -5.99
CA PRO A 300 24.64 -2.11 -4.94
C PRO A 300 23.81 -3.40 -4.91
N TRP A 301 22.64 -3.38 -5.56
CA TRP A 301 21.66 -4.47 -5.59
C TRP A 301 21.43 -5.02 -7.01
N GLY A 302 22.38 -4.83 -7.92
CA GLY A 302 22.33 -5.30 -9.31
C GLY A 302 21.88 -4.24 -10.31
N LEU A 303 21.39 -4.68 -11.47
CA LEU A 303 20.99 -3.80 -12.56
C LEU A 303 19.72 -3.03 -12.19
N GLN A 304 19.81 -1.71 -12.14
CA GLN A 304 18.70 -0.84 -11.81
C GLN A 304 18.00 -0.34 -13.08
N ARG A 305 16.67 -0.39 -13.05
CA ARG A 305 15.81 0.11 -14.13
C ARG A 305 14.74 1.05 -13.59
N ARG A 306 14.34 2.01 -14.41
CA ARG A 306 13.25 2.95 -14.12
C ARG A 306 12.13 2.74 -15.11
N ALA A 307 10.95 2.37 -14.63
CA ALA A 307 9.72 2.43 -15.42
C ALA A 307 9.10 3.82 -15.28
N GLN A 308 8.66 4.37 -16.40
CA GLN A 308 7.88 5.60 -16.47
C GLN A 308 6.54 5.31 -17.12
N GLY A 309 5.53 6.01 -16.66
CA GLY A 309 4.20 5.98 -17.24
C GLY A 309 3.49 7.32 -17.09
N LEU A 310 2.27 7.38 -17.62
CA LEU A 310 1.33 8.46 -17.40
C LEU A 310 -0.03 7.85 -17.02
N SER A 311 -0.80 8.57 -16.22
CA SER A 311 -2.12 8.11 -15.79
C SER A 311 -3.05 9.30 -15.59
N LEU A 312 -4.33 9.14 -15.92
CA LEU A 312 -5.39 10.14 -15.67
C LEU A 312 -6.50 9.57 -14.78
N PRO A 313 -6.95 10.32 -13.75
CA PRO A 313 -7.96 9.84 -12.83
C PRO A 313 -9.33 9.81 -13.50
N VAL A 314 -10.19 8.87 -13.07
CA VAL A 314 -11.52 8.66 -13.66
C VAL A 314 -12.35 9.95 -13.76
N ASN A 315 -12.25 10.82 -12.75
CA ASN A 315 -13.06 12.04 -12.68
C ASN A 315 -12.55 13.19 -13.56
N LEU A 316 -11.35 13.10 -14.14
CA LEU A 316 -10.76 14.10 -15.04
C LEU A 316 -10.71 13.64 -16.51
N THR A 317 -11.23 12.44 -16.80
CA THR A 317 -11.36 12.00 -18.19
C THR A 317 -12.41 12.85 -18.90
N VAL A 318 -12.00 13.53 -19.98
CA VAL A 318 -12.92 14.15 -20.93
C VAL A 318 -13.41 13.02 -21.83
N LEU A 319 -14.72 12.75 -21.82
CA LEU A 319 -15.36 11.88 -22.80
C LEU A 319 -15.35 12.55 -24.17
#